data_AF-A0A7C6BBK9-F1
#
_entry.id   AF-A0A7C6BBK9-F1
#
_cell.length_a   1.000
_cell.length_b   1.000
_cell.length_c   1.000
_cell.angle_alpha   90.00
_cell.angle_beta   90.00
_cell.angle_gamma   90.00
#
_symmetry.space_group_name_H-M   'P 1'
#
loop_
_entity.id
_entity.type
_entity.pdbx_description
1 polymer ?
#
loop_
_entity_poly.entity_id
_entity_poly.type
_entity_poly.pdbx_seq_one_letter_code
_entity_poly.pdbx_strand_id
1 'polypeptide(L)'
;MRKFGLKKGFTLIEVIISVIIVSIVVMGALQIQAQNSDMGTYLLKRGSAELDNALFLTKKAQRYSNDKKSAYDLLVDEFSIKDFESRDVLKKLEKTINITEAQPIPVGIDENEAPMFVFYTNEILLNGEYPARYYTYK
;
A
#
# COMPACT_ATOMS: atom_id res chain seq x y z
N MET A 1 8.11 -50.47 -55.07
CA MET A 1 8.85 -49.19 -55.25
C MET A 1 8.33 -48.18 -54.22
N ARG A 2 9.06 -47.90 -53.14
CA ARG A 2 8.62 -46.97 -52.07
C ARG A 2 8.95 -45.53 -52.50
N LYS A 3 7.94 -44.67 -52.69
CA LYS A 3 8.14 -43.23 -52.88
C LYS A 3 8.52 -42.61 -51.53
N PHE A 4 9.77 -42.17 -51.38
CA PHE A 4 10.15 -41.28 -50.29
C PHE A 4 9.51 -39.91 -50.53
N GLY A 5 8.56 -39.52 -49.67
CA GLY A 5 7.99 -38.18 -49.69
C GLY A 5 9.06 -37.17 -49.29
N LEU A 6 9.43 -36.26 -50.20
CA LEU A 6 10.28 -35.12 -49.90
C LEU A 6 9.60 -34.25 -48.83
N LYS A 7 10.14 -34.25 -47.61
CA LYS A 7 9.76 -33.28 -46.58
C LYS A 7 10.31 -31.91 -47.03
N LYS A 8 9.43 -30.95 -47.30
CA LYS A 8 9.86 -29.56 -47.58
C LYS A 8 10.54 -29.01 -46.33
N GLY A 9 11.80 -28.58 -46.47
CA GLY A 9 12.52 -27.85 -45.42
C GLY A 9 12.00 -26.42 -45.30
N PHE A 10 12.24 -25.80 -44.14
CA PHE A 10 11.93 -24.39 -43.89
C PHE A 10 12.73 -23.47 -44.82
N THR A 11 12.12 -22.37 -45.24
CA THR A 11 12.83 -21.34 -46.01
C THR A 11 13.65 -20.41 -45.11
N LEU A 12 14.74 -19.84 -45.61
CA LEU A 12 15.59 -18.92 -44.83
C LEU A 12 14.78 -17.72 -44.30
N ILE A 13 13.86 -17.19 -45.10
CA ILE A 13 12.99 -16.07 -44.72
C ILE A 13 12.07 -16.46 -43.56
N GLU A 14 11.50 -17.67 -43.60
CA GLU A 14 10.63 -18.19 -42.54
C GLU A 14 11.38 -18.34 -41.22
N VAL A 15 12.63 -18.80 -41.27
CA VAL A 15 13.50 -18.88 -40.07
C VAL A 15 13.78 -17.49 -39.51
N ILE A 16 14.09 -16.50 -40.37
CA ILE A 16 14.37 -15.13 -39.93
C ILE A 16 13.14 -14.49 -39.28
N ILE A 17 11.97 -14.61 -39.91
CA ILE A 17 10.72 -14.06 -39.37
C ILE A 17 10.38 -14.73 -38.03
N SER A 18 10.58 -16.05 -37.92
CA SER A 18 10.34 -16.78 -36.67
C SER A 18 11.22 -16.26 -35.54
N VAL A 19 12.52 -16.03 -35.80
CA VAL A 19 13.45 -15.48 -34.80
C VAL A 19 13.04 -14.07 -34.37
N ILE A 20 12.62 -13.21 -35.31
CA ILE A 20 12.15 -11.85 -35.01
C ILE A 20 10.92 -11.89 -34.10
N ILE A 21 9.91 -12.71 -34.44
CA ILE A 21 8.68 -12.84 -33.66
C ILE A 21 8.99 -13.35 -32.25
N VAL A 22 9.78 -14.42 -32.13
CA VAL A 22 10.17 -14.97 -30.82
C VAL A 22 10.90 -13.91 -29.98
N SER A 23 11.79 -13.12 -30.58
CA SER A 23 12.53 -12.07 -29.88
C SER A 23 11.61 -11.00 -29.28
N ILE A 24 10.61 -10.54 -30.05
CA ILE A 24 9.62 -9.55 -29.59
C ILE A 24 8.79 -10.13 -28.43
N VAL A 25 8.34 -11.38 -28.56
CA VAL A 25 7.54 -12.05 -27.53
C VAL A 25 8.35 -12.20 -26.22
N VAL A 26 9.61 -12.61 -26.31
CA VAL A 26 10.49 -12.74 -25.14
C VAL A 26 10.70 -11.37 -24.46
N MET A 27 10.97 -10.32 -25.23
CA MET A 27 11.10 -8.97 -24.67
C MET A 27 9.82 -8.50 -23.97
N GLY A 28 8.66 -8.70 -24.60
CA GLY A 28 7.37 -8.36 -23.99
C GLY A 28 7.10 -9.15 -22.69
N ALA A 29 7.42 -10.45 -22.68
CA ALA A 29 7.27 -11.29 -21.49
C ALA A 29 8.18 -10.84 -20.34
N LEU A 30 9.45 -10.52 -20.63
CA LEU A 30 10.39 -10.01 -19.62
C LEU A 30 9.94 -8.68 -19.03
N GLN A 31 9.40 -7.77 -19.84
CA GLN A 31 8.88 -6.49 -19.36
C GLN A 31 7.68 -6.68 -18.42
N ILE A 32 6.74 -7.55 -18.78
CA ILE A 32 5.58 -7.87 -17.92
C ILE A 32 6.04 -8.52 -16.62
N GLN A 33 7.01 -9.44 -16.68
CA GLN A 33 7.57 -10.08 -15.49
C GLN A 33 8.25 -9.07 -14.55
N ALA A 34 9.03 -8.15 -15.10
CA ALA A 34 9.67 -7.08 -14.32
C ALA A 34 8.64 -6.18 -13.63
N GLN A 35 7.64 -5.72 -14.38
CA GLN A 35 6.54 -4.91 -13.83
C GLN A 35 5.76 -5.65 -12.73
N ASN A 36 5.48 -6.94 -12.92
CA ASN A 36 4.79 -7.75 -11.92
C ASN A 36 5.63 -7.93 -10.65
N SER A 37 6.94 -8.10 -10.78
CA SER A 37 7.86 -8.19 -9.64
C SER A 37 7.92 -6.87 -8.85
N ASP A 38 8.01 -5.74 -9.56
CA ASP A 38 8.02 -4.42 -8.95
C ASP A 38 6.69 -4.12 -8.25
N MET A 39 5.57 -4.47 -8.89
CA MET A 39 4.24 -4.34 -8.30
C MET A 39 4.09 -5.22 -7.05
N GLY A 40 4.53 -6.48 -7.11
CA GLY A 40 4.52 -7.37 -5.95
C GLY A 40 5.32 -6.80 -4.79
N THR A 41 6.51 -6.27 -5.07
CA THR A 41 7.35 -5.61 -4.06
C THR A 41 6.68 -4.37 -3.48
N TYR A 42 6.07 -3.53 -4.32
CA TYR A 42 5.32 -2.36 -3.88
C TYR A 42 4.16 -2.73 -2.96
N LEU A 43 3.36 -3.73 -3.32
CA LEU A 43 2.23 -4.19 -2.50
C LEU A 43 2.68 -4.74 -1.15
N LEU A 44 3.78 -5.51 -1.11
CA LEU A 44 4.35 -6.02 0.13
C LEU A 44 4.86 -4.89 1.03
N LYS A 45 5.60 -3.93 0.48
CA LYS A 45 6.08 -2.77 1.22
C LYS A 45 4.94 -1.89 1.73
N ARG A 46 3.96 -1.59 0.88
CA ARG A 46 2.77 -0.82 1.26
C ARG A 46 1.97 -1.53 2.35
N GLY A 47 1.73 -2.84 2.21
CA GLY A 47 1.02 -3.64 3.21
C GLY A 47 1.74 -3.67 4.56
N SER A 48 3.07 -3.81 4.54
CA SER A 48 3.88 -3.73 5.77
C SER A 48 3.78 -2.36 6.43
N ALA A 49 3.84 -1.28 5.64
CA ALA A 49 3.69 0.07 6.16
C ALA A 49 2.29 0.35 6.72
N GLU A 50 1.23 -0.22 6.16
CA GLU A 50 -0.13 -0.15 6.70
C GLU A 50 -0.26 -0.86 8.05
N LEU A 51 0.39 -2.02 8.21
CA LEU A 51 0.44 -2.72 9.49
C LEU A 51 1.17 -1.88 10.54
N ASP A 52 2.29 -1.25 10.18
CA ASP A 52 3.00 -0.33 11.06
C ASP A 52 2.15 0.90 11.42
N ASN A 53 1.43 1.46 10.44
CA ASN A 53 0.53 2.60 10.66
C ASN A 53 -0.58 2.28 11.66
N ALA A 54 -1.13 1.06 11.63
CA ALA A 54 -2.19 0.64 12.54
C ALA A 54 -1.80 0.75 14.02
N LEU A 55 -0.49 0.60 14.34
CA LEU A 55 0.03 0.76 15.70
C LEU A 55 -0.11 2.19 16.25
N PHE A 56 -0.34 3.17 15.38
CA PHE A 56 -0.48 4.58 15.73
C PHE A 56 -1.94 5.04 15.82
N LEU A 57 -2.90 4.14 15.57
CA LEU A 57 -4.33 4.45 15.58
C LEU A 57 -4.97 4.23 16.96
N THR A 58 -4.28 4.67 18.00
CA THR A 58 -4.78 4.58 19.38
C THR A 58 -5.59 5.81 19.75
N LYS A 59 -6.42 5.71 20.80
CA LYS A 59 -7.13 6.90 21.33
C LYS A 59 -6.16 7.96 21.83
N LYS A 60 -4.98 7.53 22.29
CA LYS A 60 -3.91 8.39 22.81
C LYS A 60 -3.26 9.22 21.70
N ALA A 61 -3.22 8.72 20.46
CA ALA A 61 -2.64 9.44 19.31
C ALA A 61 -3.29 10.81 19.08
N GLN A 62 -4.59 10.95 19.41
CA GLN A 62 -5.34 12.22 19.34
C GLN A 62 -4.72 13.38 20.14
N ARG A 63 -3.81 13.07 21.07
CA ARG A 63 -3.15 14.06 21.94
C ARG A 63 -1.83 14.57 21.39
N TYR A 64 -1.31 14.00 20.30
CA TYR A 64 0.07 14.18 19.84
C TYR A 64 0.16 14.81 18.43
N SER A 65 -0.64 15.84 18.15
CA SER A 65 -0.58 16.53 16.86
C SER A 65 0.75 17.28 16.68
N ASN A 66 1.37 17.10 15.50
CA ASN A 66 2.70 17.59 15.11
C ASN A 66 3.84 17.07 16.00
N ASP A 67 3.64 15.94 16.67
CA ASP A 67 4.63 15.32 17.55
C ASP A 67 5.13 14.01 16.94
N LYS A 68 6.41 13.72 17.18
CA LYS A 68 7.03 12.46 16.78
C LYS A 68 6.93 11.50 17.95
N LYS A 69 6.30 10.35 17.72
CA LYS A 69 6.11 9.31 18.74
C LYS A 69 6.55 7.96 18.23
N SER A 70 6.99 7.11 19.15
CA SER A 70 7.17 5.70 18.87
C SER A 70 5.85 4.94 19.04
N ALA A 71 5.72 3.78 18.38
CA ALA A 71 4.59 2.88 18.58
C ALA A 71 4.51 2.45 20.06
N TYR A 72 5.66 2.28 20.72
CA TYR A 72 5.72 1.95 22.15
C TYR A 72 5.05 3.04 23.01
N ASP A 73 5.32 4.32 22.75
CA ASP A 73 4.75 5.43 23.52
C ASP A 73 3.23 5.48 23.46
N LEU A 74 2.65 5.02 22.35
CA LEU A 74 1.21 4.98 22.13
C LEU A 74 0.55 3.74 22.73
N LEU A 75 1.23 2.60 22.72
CA LEU A 75 0.66 1.29 23.08
C LEU A 75 0.92 0.89 24.54
N VAL A 76 1.95 1.44 25.20
CA VAL A 76 2.35 1.03 26.55
C VAL A 76 1.23 1.21 27.60
N ASP A 77 0.32 2.16 27.39
CA ASP A 77 -0.80 2.41 28.30
C ASP A 77 -1.98 1.46 28.04
N GLU A 78 -2.07 0.87 26.84
CA GLU A 78 -3.18 0.00 26.41
C GLU A 78 -2.80 -1.49 26.50
N PHE A 79 -1.51 -1.82 26.39
CA PHE A 79 -1.00 -3.19 26.35
C PHE A 79 0.16 -3.40 27.33
N SER A 80 0.12 -4.52 28.06
CA SER A 80 1.24 -4.96 28.91
C SER A 80 2.35 -5.61 28.07
N ILE A 81 3.23 -4.79 27.48
CA ILE A 81 4.36 -5.26 26.66
C ILE A 81 5.53 -5.68 27.57
N LYS A 82 5.59 -6.98 27.90
CA LYS A 82 6.60 -7.55 28.82
C LYS A 82 7.89 -7.97 28.13
N ASP A 83 7.77 -8.41 26.88
CA ASP A 83 8.89 -8.93 26.11
C ASP A 83 9.87 -7.81 25.69
N PHE A 84 11.17 -8.03 25.89
CA PHE A 84 12.20 -7.02 25.65
C PHE A 84 12.38 -6.74 24.15
N GLU A 85 12.36 -7.78 23.32
CA GLU A 85 12.53 -7.64 21.86
C GLU A 85 11.38 -6.83 21.27
N SER A 86 10.15 -7.14 21.66
CA SER A 86 8.94 -6.41 21.24
C SER A 86 9.01 -4.93 21.62
N ARG A 87 9.50 -4.60 22.82
CA ARG A 87 9.69 -3.20 23.25
C ARG A 87 10.70 -2.49 22.37
N ASP A 88 11.81 -3.14 22.05
CA ASP A 88 12.87 -2.55 21.23
C ASP A 88 12.41 -2.34 19.79
N VAL A 89 11.63 -3.27 19.23
CA VAL A 89 11.01 -3.10 17.90
C VAL A 89 10.05 -1.91 17.91
N LEU A 90 9.13 -1.86 18.88
CA LEU A 90 8.12 -0.80 18.95
C LEU A 90 8.72 0.60 19.20
N LYS A 91 9.85 0.69 19.90
CA LYS A 91 10.57 1.96 20.10
C LYS A 91 11.24 2.47 18.83
N LYS A 92 11.67 1.57 17.93
CA LYS A 92 12.30 1.94 16.65
C LYS A 92 11.27 2.40 15.61
N LEU A 93 10.03 1.96 15.75
CA LEU A 93 8.93 2.40 14.89
C LEU A 93 8.46 3.78 15.35
N GLU A 94 8.92 4.82 14.65
CA GLU A 94 8.57 6.21 14.95
C GLU A 94 7.84 6.87 13.77
N LYS A 95 6.80 7.66 14.07
CA LYS A 95 6.09 8.47 13.08
C LYS A 95 5.74 9.84 13.63
N THR A 96 5.68 10.82 12.73
CA THR A 96 5.09 12.13 13.03
C THR A 96 3.59 12.03 12.83
N ILE A 97 2.83 12.29 13.89
CA ILE A 97 1.37 12.23 13.89
C ILE A 97 0.87 13.65 13.68
N ASN A 98 0.11 13.90 12.61
CA ASN A 98 -0.54 15.19 12.40
C ASN A 98 -2.04 14.99 12.39
N ILE A 99 -2.75 15.83 13.15
CA ILE A 99 -4.19 15.72 13.30
C ILE A 99 -4.81 17.00 12.80
N THR A 100 -5.74 16.88 11.86
CA THR A 100 -6.47 18.03 11.34
C THR A 100 -7.57 18.46 12.29
N GLU A 101 -8.02 19.70 12.15
CA GLU A 101 -9.18 20.19 12.88
C GLU A 101 -10.45 19.45 12.44
N ALA A 102 -11.37 19.25 13.38
CA ALA A 102 -12.58 18.52 13.10
C ALA A 102 -13.51 19.32 12.17
N GLN A 103 -13.82 18.75 11.01
CA GLN A 103 -14.70 19.35 10.01
C GLN A 103 -16.12 18.78 10.15
N PRO A 104 -17.16 19.62 10.06
CA PRO A 104 -18.54 19.16 10.09
C PRO A 104 -18.91 18.45 8.77
N ILE A 105 -19.53 17.28 8.88
CA ILE A 105 -20.19 16.58 7.79
C ILE A 105 -21.69 16.63 8.06
N PRO A 106 -22.44 17.54 7.42
CA PRO A 106 -23.89 17.55 7.47
C PRO A 106 -24.44 16.34 6.71
N VAL A 107 -25.41 15.64 7.29
CA VAL A 107 -26.15 14.57 6.63
C VAL A 107 -27.63 14.94 6.59
N GLY A 108 -28.14 15.05 5.38
CA GLY A 108 -29.52 15.41 5.08
C GLY A 108 -29.99 14.71 3.81
N ILE A 109 -31.29 14.79 3.54
CA ILE A 109 -31.89 14.22 2.32
C ILE A 109 -31.64 15.14 1.12
N ASP A 110 -31.57 16.45 1.36
CA ASP A 110 -31.28 17.50 0.37
C ASP A 110 -30.20 18.44 0.92
N GLU A 111 -29.33 18.95 0.04
CA GLU A 111 -28.27 19.90 0.39
C GLU A 111 -28.81 21.28 0.81
N ASN A 112 -30.05 21.60 0.42
CA ASN A 112 -30.69 22.88 0.69
C ASN A 112 -31.58 22.89 1.95
N GLU A 113 -31.77 21.74 2.60
CA GLU A 113 -32.52 21.62 3.84
C GLU A 113 -31.61 21.61 5.06
N ALA A 114 -32.19 21.92 6.23
CA ALA A 114 -31.46 21.79 7.48
C ALA A 114 -31.02 20.32 7.66
N PRO A 115 -29.73 20.06 7.94
CA PRO A 115 -29.24 18.70 8.07
C PRO A 115 -29.90 18.00 9.25
N MET A 116 -30.22 16.72 9.06
CA MET A 116 -30.85 15.88 10.09
C MET A 116 -29.87 15.61 11.25
N PHE A 117 -28.58 15.48 10.95
CA PHE A 117 -27.50 15.40 11.92
C PHE A 117 -26.18 15.89 11.30
N VAL A 118 -25.27 16.35 12.16
CA VAL A 118 -23.92 16.80 11.76
C VAL A 118 -22.90 15.93 12.50
N PHE A 119 -22.05 15.23 11.76
CA PHE A 119 -20.89 14.55 12.33
C PHE A 119 -19.69 15.47 12.33
N TYR A 120 -18.75 15.22 13.23
CA TYR A 120 -17.44 15.87 13.19
C TYR A 120 -16.38 14.83 12.88
N THR A 121 -15.67 15.01 11.77
CA THR A 121 -14.57 14.14 11.36
C THR A 121 -13.26 14.88 11.47
N ASN A 122 -12.21 14.21 11.91
CA ASN A 122 -10.84 14.70 11.77
C ASN A 122 -9.96 13.63 11.13
N GLU A 123 -8.87 14.07 10.53
CA GLU A 123 -7.91 13.21 9.85
C GLU A 123 -6.69 13.00 10.74
N ILE A 124 -6.24 11.76 10.85
CA ILE A 124 -4.91 11.40 11.36
C ILE A 124 -4.02 11.13 10.15
N LEU A 125 -3.03 12.00 9.96
CA LEU A 125 -2.01 11.91 8.93
C LEU A 125 -0.74 11.34 9.55
N LEU A 126 -0.36 10.14 9.08
CA LEU A 126 0.88 9.49 9.46
C LEU A 126 1.91 9.68 8.35
N ASN A 127 2.96 10.44 8.66
CA ASN A 127 4.02 10.72 7.69
C ASN A 127 5.04 9.57 7.63
N GLY A 128 5.56 9.28 6.45
CA GLY A 128 6.56 8.23 6.19
C GLY A 128 6.76 7.98 4.70
N GLU A 129 7.52 6.94 4.33
CA GLU A 129 7.70 6.53 2.92
C GLU A 129 6.36 6.19 2.24
N TYR A 130 5.45 5.59 3.00
CA TYR A 130 4.08 5.32 2.61
C TYR A 130 3.12 6.10 3.54
N PRO A 131 2.79 7.36 3.21
CA PRO A 131 1.90 8.15 4.04
C PRO A 131 0.49 7.53 4.05
N ALA A 132 -0.19 7.68 5.18
CA ALA A 132 -1.56 7.22 5.37
C ALA A 132 -2.41 8.28 6.05
N ARG A 133 -3.70 8.26 5.69
CA ARG A 133 -4.73 9.16 6.20
C ARG A 133 -5.86 8.30 6.73
N TYR A 134 -6.20 8.51 8.00
CA TYR A 134 -7.32 7.84 8.64
C TYR A 134 -8.33 8.87 9.10
N TYR A 135 -9.61 8.57 8.95
CA TYR A 135 -10.69 9.41 9.42
C TYR A 135 -11.19 8.90 10.75
N THR A 136 -11.30 9.79 11.73
CA THR A 136 -11.91 9.48 13.02
C THR A 136 -13.15 10.33 13.23
N TYR A 137 -14.20 9.70 13.72
CA TYR A 137 -15.47 10.34 14.06
C TYR A 137 -15.49 10.70 15.54
N LYS A 138 -15.94 11.91 15.87
CA LYS A 138 -16.22 12.33 17.25
C LYS A 138 -17.70 12.20 17.57
#